data_AF-A0A0R3TG44-F1
#
_entry.id   AF-A0A0R3TG44-F1
#
_cell.length_a   1.000
_cell.length_b   1.000
_cell.length_c   1.000
_cell.angle_alpha   90.00
_cell.angle_beta   90.00
_cell.angle_gamma   90.00
#
_symmetry.space_group_name_H-M   'P 1'
#
loop_
_entity.id
_entity.type
_entity.pdbx_description
1 polymer ?
#
loop_
_entity_poly.entity_id
_entity_poly.type
_entity_poly.pdbx_seq_one_letter_code
_entity_poly.pdbx_strand_id
1 'polypeptide(L)'
;LKDAAFNLNLLGEISDLIQEINSKSTEVDRLVNVKSRQAINSSAKKLLEVERYLINIEPKVDDINSRVNKDLSLTSFQPNLAKPLNTSRDELSGAIKDLSDKINSAKRSLVFQRRIFDFDEKTEDQQHDITTALAFVSAVDIGDDHEQIEKLKNRWQVFLTDLPQLVNRVDASLVEGQDLSNDLEILTNCRPSDLQPTRSKEEIFGLTIKEMATQPQSTYPFCNDESVKTGLDQVRAQIECLARDKGLLQEQVRLVQGRIDHTADISRFSTLGKVPLPLGLGTFVAH
;
A
#
# COMPACT_ATOMS: atom_id res chain seq x y z
N LEU A 1 53.72 25.78 14.10
CA LEU A 1 53.22 24.93 15.21
C LEU A 1 51.74 25.14 15.47
N LYS A 2 51.23 26.38 15.62
CA LYS A 2 49.79 26.64 15.79
C LYS A 2 48.93 26.16 14.61
N ASP A 3 49.38 26.39 13.38
CA ASP A 3 48.64 25.97 12.16
C ASP A 3 48.58 24.45 11.99
N ALA A 4 49.63 23.73 12.40
CA ALA A 4 49.66 22.26 12.37
C ALA A 4 48.69 21.65 13.40
N ALA A 5 48.63 22.21 14.61
CA ALA A 5 47.70 21.78 15.65
C ALA A 5 46.23 22.06 15.27
N PHE A 6 45.96 23.20 14.63
CA PHE A 6 44.64 23.54 14.11
C PHE A 6 44.19 22.56 13.01
N ASN A 7 45.07 22.27 12.04
CA ASN A 7 44.77 21.33 10.95
C ASN A 7 44.56 19.89 11.44
N LEU A 8 45.34 19.44 12.43
CA LEU A 8 45.13 18.13 13.06
C LEU A 8 43.79 18.07 13.82
N ASN A 9 43.39 19.17 14.48
CA ASN A 9 42.09 19.24 15.14
C ASN A 9 40.93 19.20 14.13
N LEU A 10 41.07 19.89 12.99
CA LEU A 10 40.08 19.88 11.91
C LEU A 10 39.94 18.49 11.26
N LEU A 11 41.04 17.77 11.06
CA LEU A 11 41.02 16.37 10.61
C LEU A 11 40.31 15.46 11.61
N GLY A 12 40.54 15.66 12.92
CA GLY A 12 39.82 14.94 13.97
C GLY A 12 38.32 15.22 13.95
N GLU A 13 37.94 16.50 13.87
CA GLU A 13 36.54 16.95 13.76
C GLU A 13 35.83 16.33 12.55
N ILE A 14 36.49 16.32 11.38
CA ILE A 14 35.96 15.66 10.17
C ILE A 14 35.80 14.15 10.36
N SER A 15 36.81 13.48 10.94
CA SER A 15 36.78 12.03 11.15
C SER A 15 35.66 11.61 12.08
N ASP A 16 35.49 12.29 13.21
CA ASP A 16 34.42 12.02 14.18
C ASP A 16 33.04 12.19 13.53
N LEU A 17 32.91 13.24 12.71
CA LEU A 17 31.66 13.54 12.01
C LEU A 17 31.32 12.51 10.94
N ILE A 18 32.30 12.08 10.14
CA ILE A 18 32.14 10.99 9.17
C ILE A 18 31.67 9.72 9.88
N GLN A 19 32.26 9.39 11.04
CA GLN A 19 31.87 8.22 11.81
C GLN A 19 30.41 8.30 12.29
N GLU A 20 29.98 9.48 12.77
CA GLU A 20 28.60 9.70 13.21
C GLU A 20 27.61 9.57 12.03
N ILE A 21 27.92 10.19 10.89
CA ILE A 21 27.11 10.12 9.66
C ILE A 21 27.00 8.67 9.18
N ASN A 22 28.11 7.92 9.12
CA ASN A 22 28.11 6.52 8.69
C ASN A 22 27.31 5.61 9.65
N SER A 23 27.34 5.91 10.95
CA SER A 23 26.50 5.24 11.93
C SER A 23 25.01 5.46 11.63
N LYS A 24 24.64 6.70 11.28
CA LYS A 24 23.26 7.05 10.86
C LYS A 24 22.88 6.42 9.51
N SER A 25 23.78 6.36 8.54
CA SER A 25 23.55 5.63 7.29
C SER A 25 23.25 4.14 7.54
N THR A 26 23.99 3.52 8.47
CA THR A 26 23.74 2.12 8.88
C THR A 26 22.42 1.97 9.62
N GLU A 27 21.98 2.99 10.36
CA GLU A 27 20.65 3.02 10.97
C GLU A 27 19.56 2.98 9.90
N VAL A 28 19.66 3.81 8.85
CA VAL A 28 18.71 3.84 7.73
C VAL A 28 18.61 2.48 7.04
N ASP A 29 19.74 1.80 6.79
CA ASP A 29 19.75 0.46 6.17
C ASP A 29 18.88 -0.55 6.94
N ARG A 30 18.73 -0.39 8.26
CA ARG A 30 17.94 -1.29 9.13
C ARG A 30 16.45 -0.94 9.16
N LEU A 31 16.06 0.24 8.67
CA LEU A 31 14.68 0.72 8.74
C LEU A 31 13.83 0.25 7.56
N VAL A 32 14.44 -0.15 6.44
CA VAL A 32 13.75 -0.29 5.15
C VAL A 32 13.18 -1.67 4.86
N ASN A 33 13.58 -2.73 5.56
CA ASN A 33 13.06 -4.09 5.33
C ASN A 33 12.07 -4.48 6.44
N VAL A 34 10.82 -4.06 6.29
CA VAL A 34 9.79 -4.20 7.33
C VAL A 34 8.79 -5.29 6.96
N LYS A 35 8.49 -6.15 7.93
CA LYS A 35 7.61 -7.33 7.75
C LYS A 35 6.16 -7.11 8.21
N SER A 36 5.83 -5.91 8.67
CA SER A 36 4.48 -5.60 9.14
C SER A 36 4.17 -4.11 9.08
N ARG A 37 2.88 -3.79 8.98
CA ARG A 37 2.33 -2.44 9.04
C ARG A 37 2.75 -1.67 10.30
N GLN A 38 2.76 -2.33 11.46
CA GLN A 38 3.18 -1.73 12.73
C GLN A 38 4.67 -1.37 12.72
N ALA A 39 5.50 -2.21 12.10
CA ALA A 39 6.93 -1.95 11.95
C ALA A 39 7.20 -0.74 11.05
N ILE A 40 6.39 -0.54 10.00
CA ILE A 40 6.49 0.65 9.12
C ILE A 40 6.37 1.95 9.91
N ASN A 41 5.37 2.09 10.77
CA ASN A 41 5.15 3.34 11.52
C ASN A 41 6.34 3.66 12.44
N SER A 42 6.90 2.63 13.09
CA SER A 42 8.10 2.75 13.91
C SER A 42 9.33 3.14 13.08
N SER A 43 9.54 2.48 11.94
CA SER A 43 10.62 2.78 11.01
C SER A 43 10.52 4.19 10.43
N ALA A 44 9.32 4.63 10.04
CA ALA A 44 9.08 5.97 9.51
C ALA A 44 9.38 7.05 10.55
N LYS A 45 8.97 6.85 11.81
CA LYS A 45 9.29 7.77 12.89
C LYS A 45 10.81 7.90 13.10
N LYS A 46 11.54 6.79 13.12
CA LYS A 46 13.01 6.79 13.22
C LYS A 46 13.67 7.44 12.02
N LEU A 47 13.15 7.21 10.81
CA LEU A 47 13.68 7.85 9.61
C LEU A 47 13.54 9.37 9.64
N LEU A 48 12.43 9.89 10.17
CA LEU A 48 12.24 11.34 10.39
C LEU A 48 13.23 11.90 11.43
N GLU A 49 13.63 11.11 12.44
CA GLU A 49 14.66 11.50 13.39
C GLU A 49 16.05 11.57 12.72
N VAL A 50 16.37 10.63 11.84
CA VAL A 50 17.61 10.65 11.04
C VAL A 50 17.60 11.82 10.04
N GLU A 51 16.48 12.11 9.41
CA GLU A 51 16.33 13.29 8.53
C GLU A 51 16.54 14.60 9.30
N ARG A 52 15.97 14.72 10.51
CA ARG A 52 16.22 15.87 11.36
C ARG A 52 17.69 15.98 11.76
N TYR A 53 18.36 14.86 12.01
CA TYR A 53 19.81 14.84 12.24
C TYR A 53 20.57 15.40 11.02
N LEU A 54 20.24 14.95 9.81
CA LEU A 54 20.87 15.44 8.57
C LEU A 54 20.70 16.97 8.43
N ILE A 55 19.48 17.48 8.60
CA ILE A 55 19.21 18.93 8.52
C ILE A 55 20.05 19.73 9.54
N ASN A 56 20.28 19.16 10.73
CA ASN A 56 21.08 19.81 11.77
C ASN A 56 22.59 19.73 11.53
N ILE A 57 23.05 18.78 10.72
CA ILE A 57 24.48 18.53 10.49
C ILE A 57 24.99 19.20 9.21
N GLU A 58 24.14 19.40 8.20
CA GLU A 58 24.46 20.11 6.96
C GLU A 58 25.16 21.47 7.21
N PRO A 59 24.66 22.37 8.09
CA PRO A 59 25.33 23.64 8.36
C PRO A 59 26.73 23.48 8.97
N LYS A 60 26.96 22.42 9.75
CA LYS A 60 28.29 22.16 10.33
C LYS A 60 29.27 21.69 9.26
N VAL A 61 28.79 20.88 8.32
CA VAL A 61 29.60 20.44 7.17
C VAL A 61 29.95 21.63 6.28
N ASP A 62 29.01 22.54 6.04
CA ASP A 62 29.27 23.78 5.29
C ASP A 62 30.31 24.69 5.97
N ASP A 63 30.26 24.81 7.30
CA ASP A 63 31.29 25.53 8.08
C ASP A 63 32.67 24.88 7.96
N ILE A 64 32.75 23.56 8.16
CA ILE A 64 33.99 22.78 8.00
C ILE A 64 34.55 22.94 6.59
N ASN A 65 33.72 22.82 5.56
CA ASN A 65 34.11 22.99 4.16
C ASN A 65 34.66 24.41 3.91
N SER A 66 34.00 25.43 4.47
CA SER A 66 34.45 26.82 4.39
C SER A 66 35.80 27.05 5.08
N ARG A 67 36.02 26.43 6.25
CA ARG A 67 37.28 26.47 7.00
C ARG A 67 38.42 25.77 6.24
N VAL A 68 38.16 24.58 5.68
CA VAL A 68 39.14 23.86 4.85
C VAL A 68 39.54 24.69 3.63
N ASN A 69 38.57 25.29 2.92
CA ASN A 69 38.85 26.12 1.75
C ASN A 69 39.67 27.37 2.09
N LYS A 70 39.35 28.01 3.23
CA LYS A 70 40.11 29.16 3.73
C LYS A 70 41.56 28.77 4.00
N ASP A 71 41.80 27.66 4.69
CA ASP A 71 43.16 27.21 5.02
C ASP A 71 43.95 26.84 3.77
N LEU A 72 43.35 26.08 2.84
CA LEU A 72 44.00 25.72 1.57
C LEU A 72 44.36 26.92 0.68
N SER A 73 43.66 28.06 0.84
CA SER A 73 43.92 29.30 0.08
C SER A 73 45.08 30.14 0.63
N LEU A 74 45.60 29.82 1.83
CA LEU A 74 46.69 30.58 2.45
C LEU A 74 48.04 30.24 1.79
N THR A 75 48.81 31.27 1.42
CA THR A 75 50.15 31.15 0.81
C THR A 75 51.20 30.48 1.72
N SER A 76 50.92 30.33 3.02
CA SER A 76 51.76 29.65 4.01
C SER A 76 51.31 28.21 4.33
N PHE A 77 50.39 27.65 3.55
CA PHE A 77 49.80 26.36 3.85
C PHE A 77 50.85 25.22 3.79
N GLN A 78 50.84 24.36 4.80
CA GLN A 78 51.78 23.25 4.94
C GLN A 78 51.50 22.16 3.87
N PRO A 79 52.39 21.92 2.88
CA PRO A 79 52.10 21.03 1.75
C PRO A 79 51.73 19.60 2.14
N ASN A 80 52.23 19.13 3.28
CA ASN A 80 52.04 17.80 3.83
C ASN A 80 50.63 17.56 4.41
N LEU A 81 49.83 18.60 4.69
CA LEU A 81 48.46 18.47 5.22
C LEU A 81 47.37 18.77 4.19
N ALA A 82 47.74 19.26 3.00
CA ALA A 82 46.79 19.74 1.99
C ALA A 82 46.00 18.59 1.39
N LYS A 83 46.71 17.50 1.10
CA LYS A 83 46.12 16.30 0.54
C LYS A 83 45.20 15.59 1.55
N PRO A 84 45.64 15.30 2.80
CA PRO A 84 44.74 14.75 3.82
C PRO A 84 43.46 15.56 4.03
N LEU A 85 43.55 16.90 4.14
CA LEU A 85 42.35 17.74 4.34
C LEU A 85 41.39 17.71 3.15
N ASN A 86 41.90 17.77 1.92
CA ASN A 86 41.06 17.64 0.74
C ASN A 86 40.38 16.26 0.70
N THR A 87 41.13 15.19 0.96
CA THR A 87 40.58 13.83 0.99
C THR A 87 39.50 13.69 2.04
N SER A 88 39.75 14.11 3.29
CA SER A 88 38.75 14.03 4.36
C SER A 88 37.52 14.92 4.09
N ARG A 89 37.70 16.09 3.46
CA ARG A 89 36.59 16.95 3.03
C ARG A 89 35.71 16.28 1.98
N ASP A 90 36.33 15.65 0.99
CA ASP A 90 35.64 14.96 -0.09
C ASP A 90 34.91 13.71 0.46
N GLU A 91 35.52 12.99 1.41
CA GLU A 91 34.90 11.88 2.15
C GLU A 91 33.69 12.35 2.97
N LEU A 92 33.79 13.48 3.69
CA LEU A 92 32.68 14.06 4.46
C LEU A 92 31.51 14.44 3.55
N SER A 93 31.80 15.10 2.42
CA SER A 93 30.79 15.46 1.43
C SER A 93 30.14 14.21 0.82
N GLY A 94 30.93 13.16 0.58
CA GLY A 94 30.44 11.85 0.15
C GLY A 94 29.52 11.20 1.19
N ALA A 95 29.88 11.24 2.47
CA ALA A 95 29.08 10.65 3.56
C ALA A 95 27.72 11.34 3.73
N ILE A 96 27.67 12.68 3.66
CA ILE A 96 26.41 13.44 3.70
C ILE A 96 25.52 13.10 2.51
N LYS A 97 26.12 13.05 1.32
CA LYS A 97 25.38 12.68 0.11
C LYS A 97 24.82 11.27 0.23
N ASP A 98 25.62 10.29 0.65
CA ASP A 98 25.16 8.91 0.88
C ASP A 98 24.00 8.86 1.88
N LEU A 99 24.09 9.56 3.01
CA LEU A 99 23.02 9.60 4.01
C LEU A 99 21.72 10.20 3.43
N SER A 100 21.81 11.30 2.69
CA SER A 100 20.66 11.93 2.02
C SER A 100 20.02 11.00 0.98
N ASP A 101 20.86 10.38 0.15
CA ASP A 101 20.50 9.40 -0.86
C ASP A 101 19.78 8.19 -0.24
N LYS A 102 20.28 7.69 0.89
CA LYS A 102 19.65 6.62 1.68
C LYS A 102 18.33 7.04 2.30
N ILE A 103 18.23 8.23 2.88
CA ILE A 103 16.97 8.73 3.45
C ILE A 103 15.88 8.79 2.37
N ASN A 104 16.19 9.36 1.21
CA ASN A 104 15.23 9.48 0.11
C ASN A 104 14.78 8.11 -0.41
N SER A 105 15.72 7.17 -0.56
CA SER A 105 15.42 5.81 -0.99
C SER A 105 14.58 5.07 0.05
N ALA A 106 14.89 5.24 1.34
CA ALA A 106 14.14 4.66 2.44
C ALA A 106 12.70 5.18 2.52
N LYS A 107 12.48 6.47 2.28
CA LYS A 107 11.13 7.05 2.23
C LYS A 107 10.29 6.41 1.14
N ARG A 108 10.80 6.30 -0.09
CA ARG A 108 10.11 5.58 -1.18
C ARG A 108 9.79 4.15 -0.75
N SER A 109 10.79 3.45 -0.25
CA SER A 109 10.66 2.05 0.16
C SER A 109 9.56 1.85 1.18
N LEU A 110 9.51 2.68 2.22
CA LEU A 110 8.53 2.57 3.30
C LEU A 110 7.10 2.94 2.85
N VAL A 111 6.95 3.91 1.95
CA VAL A 111 5.65 4.30 1.38
C VAL A 111 5.06 3.14 0.60
N PHE A 112 5.79 2.58 -0.37
CA PHE A 112 5.23 1.49 -1.17
C PHE A 112 4.99 0.21 -0.39
N GLN A 113 5.85 -0.11 0.57
CA GLN A 113 5.57 -1.20 1.52
C GLN A 113 4.26 -0.95 2.25
N ARG A 114 4.04 0.26 2.78
CA ARG A 114 2.79 0.57 3.50
C ARG A 114 1.58 0.42 2.62
N ARG A 115 1.59 0.99 1.42
CA ARG A 115 0.45 0.93 0.50
C ARG A 115 0.08 -0.50 0.15
N ILE A 116 1.08 -1.34 -0.08
CA ILE A 116 0.86 -2.76 -0.36
C ILE A 116 0.29 -3.48 0.87
N PHE A 117 0.84 -3.26 2.07
CA PHE A 117 0.28 -3.85 3.29
C PHE A 117 -1.15 -3.38 3.59
N ASP A 118 -1.43 -2.08 3.45
CA ASP A 118 -2.76 -1.50 3.66
C ASP A 118 -3.76 -2.08 2.64
N PHE A 119 -3.33 -2.29 1.39
CA PHE A 119 -4.13 -2.91 0.34
C PHE A 119 -4.37 -4.41 0.58
N ASP A 120 -3.34 -5.16 1.00
CA ASP A 120 -3.45 -6.58 1.33
C ASP A 120 -4.44 -6.80 2.48
N GLU A 121 -4.29 -6.09 3.60
CA GLU A 121 -5.18 -6.17 4.77
C GLU A 121 -6.64 -5.89 4.37
N LYS A 122 -6.85 -4.82 3.59
CA LYS A 122 -8.19 -4.47 3.10
C LYS A 122 -8.77 -5.51 2.15
N THR A 123 -7.93 -6.12 1.31
CA THR A 123 -8.36 -7.14 0.35
C THR A 123 -8.71 -8.44 1.05
N GLU A 124 -7.94 -8.85 2.06
CA GLU A 124 -8.25 -9.99 2.92
C GLU A 124 -9.61 -9.82 3.62
N ASP A 125 -9.88 -8.63 4.17
CA ASP A 125 -11.18 -8.30 4.76
C ASP A 125 -12.32 -8.44 3.73
N GLN A 126 -12.13 -7.91 2.51
CA GLN A 126 -13.15 -8.01 1.46
C GLN A 126 -13.35 -9.46 0.97
N GLN A 127 -12.28 -10.25 0.87
CA GLN A 127 -12.36 -11.67 0.52
C GLN A 127 -13.10 -12.47 1.59
N HIS A 128 -12.89 -12.15 2.88
CA HIS A 128 -13.63 -12.77 3.98
C HIS A 128 -15.13 -12.45 3.90
N ASP A 129 -15.48 -11.19 3.64
CA ASP A 129 -16.87 -10.78 3.46
C ASP A 129 -17.54 -11.50 2.27
N ILE A 130 -16.85 -11.59 1.12
CA ILE A 130 -17.36 -12.30 -0.06
C ILE A 130 -17.53 -13.80 0.25
N THR A 131 -16.56 -14.42 0.92
CA THR A 131 -16.64 -15.84 1.31
C THR A 131 -17.84 -16.10 2.21
N THR A 132 -18.09 -15.20 3.17
CA THR A 132 -19.25 -15.29 4.08
C THR A 132 -20.57 -15.14 3.30
N ALA A 133 -20.63 -14.20 2.36
CA ALA A 133 -21.78 -14.02 1.48
C ALA A 133 -22.02 -15.25 0.59
N LEU A 134 -20.97 -15.83 0.00
CA LEU A 134 -21.05 -17.05 -0.81
C LEU A 134 -21.53 -18.25 0.01
N ALA A 135 -21.07 -18.39 1.26
CA ALA A 135 -21.54 -19.44 2.15
C ALA A 135 -23.05 -19.29 2.46
N PHE A 136 -23.52 -18.06 2.68
CA PHE A 136 -24.95 -17.79 2.85
C PHE A 136 -25.75 -18.16 1.60
N VAL A 137 -25.32 -17.72 0.41
CA VAL A 137 -25.98 -18.01 -0.87
C VAL A 137 -26.01 -19.52 -1.14
N SER A 138 -24.92 -20.23 -0.86
CA SER A 138 -24.82 -21.68 -1.05
C SER A 138 -25.73 -22.49 -0.10
N ALA A 139 -26.00 -21.94 1.10
CA ALA A 139 -26.88 -22.56 2.09
C ALA A 139 -28.37 -22.31 1.81
N VAL A 140 -28.72 -21.59 0.74
CA VAL A 140 -30.12 -21.37 0.36
C VAL A 140 -30.73 -22.66 -0.18
N ASP A 141 -31.52 -23.29 0.68
CA ASP A 141 -32.34 -24.45 0.34
C ASP A 141 -33.81 -24.06 0.26
N ILE A 142 -34.38 -24.18 -0.95
CA ILE A 142 -35.78 -23.88 -1.21
C ILE A 142 -36.55 -25.19 -1.03
N GLY A 143 -36.79 -25.56 0.22
CA GLY A 143 -37.63 -26.71 0.58
C GLY A 143 -39.12 -26.46 0.33
N ASP A 144 -39.97 -27.42 0.70
CA ASP A 144 -41.41 -27.39 0.42
C ASP A 144 -42.27 -26.83 1.57
N ASP A 145 -41.68 -26.56 2.74
CA ASP A 145 -42.39 -26.05 3.92
C ASP A 145 -42.64 -24.53 3.82
N HIS A 146 -43.90 -24.14 3.79
CA HIS A 146 -44.35 -22.76 3.63
C HIS A 146 -43.80 -21.82 4.72
N GLU A 147 -43.66 -22.27 5.97
CA GLU A 147 -43.14 -21.41 7.04
C GLU A 147 -41.63 -21.16 6.86
N GLN A 148 -40.89 -22.17 6.41
CA GLN A 148 -39.46 -22.07 6.11
C GLN A 148 -39.20 -21.23 4.86
N ILE A 149 -40.04 -21.35 3.84
CA ILE A 149 -39.97 -20.53 2.62
C ILE A 149 -40.10 -19.04 2.96
N GLU A 150 -41.07 -18.65 3.79
CA GLU A 150 -41.26 -17.23 4.15
C GLU A 150 -40.12 -16.70 5.03
N LYS A 151 -39.61 -17.50 5.98
CA LYS A 151 -38.40 -17.14 6.75
C LYS A 151 -37.17 -16.98 5.85
N LEU A 152 -37.00 -17.87 4.88
CA LEU A 152 -35.91 -17.80 3.90
C LEU A 152 -36.02 -16.55 3.03
N LYS A 153 -37.21 -16.24 2.50
CA LYS A 153 -37.44 -15.03 1.70
C LYS A 153 -37.10 -13.76 2.48
N ASN A 154 -37.49 -13.67 3.75
CA ASN A 154 -37.17 -12.53 4.60
C ASN A 154 -35.65 -12.39 4.80
N ARG A 155 -34.94 -13.48 5.12
CA ARG A 155 -33.47 -13.47 5.26
C ARG A 155 -32.77 -13.13 3.95
N TRP A 156 -33.28 -13.64 2.83
CA TRP A 156 -32.77 -13.36 1.50
C TRP A 156 -32.96 -11.89 1.12
N GLN A 157 -34.11 -11.29 1.43
CA GLN A 157 -34.38 -9.88 1.17
C GLN A 157 -33.46 -8.95 1.97
N VAL A 158 -33.17 -9.28 3.24
CA VAL A 158 -32.18 -8.56 4.04
C VAL A 158 -30.81 -8.66 3.38
N PHE A 159 -30.38 -9.86 3.01
CA PHE A 159 -29.11 -10.06 2.30
C PHE A 159 -29.02 -9.25 1.00
N LEU A 160 -30.07 -9.23 0.17
CA LEU A 160 -30.10 -8.41 -1.06
C LEU A 160 -30.04 -6.90 -0.77
N THR A 161 -30.52 -6.47 0.39
CA THR A 161 -30.46 -5.05 0.79
C THR A 161 -29.03 -4.66 1.18
N ASP A 162 -28.27 -5.59 1.78
CA ASP A 162 -26.90 -5.36 2.23
C ASP A 162 -25.85 -5.60 1.12
N LEU A 163 -26.16 -6.46 0.15
CA LEU A 163 -25.26 -6.85 -0.94
C LEU A 163 -24.67 -5.66 -1.73
N PRO A 164 -25.42 -4.61 -2.09
CA PRO A 164 -24.86 -3.44 -2.76
C PRO A 164 -23.74 -2.75 -1.95
N GLN A 165 -23.85 -2.72 -0.61
CA GLN A 165 -22.82 -2.13 0.22
C GLN A 165 -21.53 -2.95 0.18
N LEU A 166 -21.64 -4.28 0.24
CA LEU A 166 -20.49 -5.18 0.07
C LEU A 166 -19.85 -4.98 -1.31
N VAL A 167 -20.64 -5.01 -2.38
CA VAL A 167 -20.16 -4.82 -3.75
C VAL A 167 -19.44 -3.48 -3.91
N ASN A 168 -19.99 -2.39 -3.34
CA ASN A 168 -19.36 -1.08 -3.39
C ASN A 168 -18.02 -1.02 -2.64
N ARG A 169 -17.88 -1.71 -1.49
CA ARG A 169 -16.60 -1.79 -0.78
C ARG A 169 -15.56 -2.55 -1.60
N VAL A 170 -15.95 -3.66 -2.21
CA VAL A 170 -15.11 -4.45 -3.11
C VAL A 170 -14.66 -3.62 -4.31
N ASP A 171 -15.59 -2.90 -4.95
CA ASP A 171 -15.28 -2.01 -6.07
C ASP A 171 -14.32 -0.88 -5.68
N ALA A 172 -14.49 -0.29 -4.50
CA ALA A 172 -13.55 0.70 -3.98
C ALA A 172 -12.14 0.10 -3.78
N SER A 173 -12.03 -1.14 -3.27
CA SER A 173 -10.75 -1.84 -3.18
C SER A 173 -10.14 -2.12 -4.55
N LEU A 174 -10.93 -2.54 -5.55
CA LEU A 174 -10.42 -2.79 -6.91
C LEU A 174 -9.88 -1.52 -7.55
N VAL A 175 -10.56 -0.38 -7.39
CA VAL A 175 -10.08 0.93 -7.87
C VAL A 175 -8.76 1.30 -7.18
N GLU A 176 -8.69 1.16 -5.86
CA GLU A 176 -7.47 1.45 -5.10
C GLU A 176 -6.28 0.56 -5.52
N GLY A 177 -6.53 -0.73 -5.73
CA GLY A 177 -5.53 -1.67 -6.25
C GLY A 177 -5.05 -1.27 -7.64
N GLN A 178 -5.96 -0.87 -8.54
CA GLN A 178 -5.60 -0.41 -9.87
C GLN A 178 -4.75 0.87 -9.83
N ASP A 179 -5.11 1.82 -8.97
CA ASP A 179 -4.33 3.05 -8.76
C ASP A 179 -2.92 2.71 -8.25
N LEU A 180 -2.79 1.78 -7.29
CA LEU A 180 -1.50 1.31 -6.79
C LEU A 180 -0.68 0.57 -7.87
N SER A 181 -1.30 -0.28 -8.67
CA SER A 181 -0.66 -0.95 -9.81
C SER A 181 -0.10 0.07 -10.81
N ASN A 182 -0.90 1.09 -11.16
CA ASN A 182 -0.49 2.16 -12.07
C ASN A 182 0.71 2.95 -11.51
N ASP A 183 0.69 3.26 -10.21
CA ASP A 183 1.81 3.93 -9.55
C ASP A 183 3.10 3.10 -9.56
N LEU A 184 2.99 1.78 -9.34
CA LEU A 184 4.14 0.86 -9.42
C LEU A 184 4.64 0.68 -10.86
N GLU A 185 3.75 0.67 -11.85
CA GLU A 185 4.13 0.62 -13.27
C GLU A 185 4.91 1.87 -13.71
N ILE A 186 4.50 3.04 -13.23
CA ILE A 186 5.23 4.29 -13.44
C ILE A 186 6.68 4.17 -12.96
N LEU A 187 6.89 3.55 -11.81
CA LEU A 187 8.23 3.34 -11.27
C LEU A 187 9.10 2.40 -12.12
N THR A 188 8.50 1.46 -12.85
CA THR A 188 9.22 0.55 -13.77
C THR A 188 9.46 1.12 -15.16
N ASN A 189 8.63 2.06 -15.63
CA ASN A 189 8.58 2.45 -17.04
C ASN A 189 9.00 3.90 -17.34
N CYS A 190 9.16 4.77 -16.35
CA CYS A 190 9.35 6.19 -16.61
C CYS A 190 10.81 6.67 -16.64
N ARG A 191 11.14 7.42 -17.69
CA ARG A 191 12.17 8.47 -17.62
C ARG A 191 11.59 9.64 -16.79
N PRO A 192 12.36 10.26 -15.86
CA PRO A 192 11.84 11.30 -14.94
C PRO A 192 11.18 12.53 -15.59
N SER A 193 11.40 12.73 -16.90
CA SER A 193 10.98 13.93 -17.65
C SER A 193 9.49 13.98 -18.01
N ASP A 194 8.77 12.84 -18.00
CA ASP A 194 7.40 12.75 -18.55
C ASP A 194 6.27 12.70 -17.49
N LEU A 195 6.60 12.86 -16.21
CA LEU A 195 5.65 12.65 -15.10
C LEU A 195 4.83 13.90 -14.74
N GLN A 196 3.50 13.77 -14.82
CA GLN A 196 2.58 14.69 -14.13
C GLN A 196 2.53 14.35 -12.64
N PRO A 197 2.48 15.36 -11.74
CA PRO A 197 2.39 15.14 -10.31
C PRO A 197 1.01 14.59 -9.93
N THR A 198 0.89 13.27 -9.86
CA THR A 198 -0.17 12.63 -9.08
C THR A 198 0.26 12.65 -7.61
N ARG A 199 -0.49 13.38 -6.80
CA ARG A 199 -0.29 13.40 -5.35
C ARG A 199 -0.58 11.99 -4.83
N SER A 200 0.39 11.37 -4.19
CA SER A 200 0.11 10.27 -3.26
C SER A 200 -0.85 10.81 -2.19
N LYS A 201 -1.91 10.05 -1.88
CA LYS A 201 -2.82 10.36 -0.77
C LYS A 201 -2.19 10.12 0.61
N GLU A 202 -0.93 9.66 0.70
CA GLU A 202 -0.32 9.27 1.97
C GLU A 202 0.45 10.37 2.69
N GLU A 203 0.12 10.50 3.97
CA GLU A 203 0.53 11.56 4.89
C GLU A 203 1.94 11.38 5.50
N ILE A 204 2.59 10.22 5.41
CA ILE A 204 3.81 9.94 6.22
C ILE A 204 4.97 10.87 5.85
N PHE A 205 5.25 11.00 4.55
CA PHE A 205 6.34 11.83 4.06
C PHE A 205 5.87 12.89 3.05
N GLY A 206 4.59 12.89 2.66
CA GLY A 206 4.02 13.88 1.74
C GLY A 206 4.63 13.91 0.33
N LEU A 207 5.30 12.82 -0.08
CA LEU A 207 6.02 12.71 -1.34
C LEU A 207 5.10 12.31 -2.50
N THR A 208 5.28 12.96 -3.64
CA THR A 208 4.65 12.61 -4.92
C THR A 208 5.36 11.43 -5.59
N ILE A 209 4.68 10.73 -6.50
CA ILE A 209 5.27 9.65 -7.30
C ILE A 209 6.49 10.13 -8.09
N LYS A 210 6.46 11.38 -8.57
CA LYS A 210 7.59 12.00 -9.27
C LYS A 210 8.81 12.17 -8.36
N GLU A 211 8.63 12.62 -7.12
CA GLU A 211 9.71 12.72 -6.13
C GLU A 211 10.26 11.34 -5.73
N MET A 212 9.46 10.28 -5.90
CA MET A 212 9.89 8.91 -5.65
C MET A 212 10.65 8.29 -6.82
N ALA A 213 10.44 8.71 -8.07
CA ALA A 213 10.92 8.00 -9.27
C ALA A 213 12.44 7.83 -9.36
N THR A 214 13.24 8.76 -8.83
CA THR A 214 14.71 8.71 -8.85
C THR A 214 15.26 8.27 -7.49
N GLN A 215 15.81 7.07 -7.37
CA GLN A 215 16.46 6.63 -6.14
C GLN A 215 17.85 6.03 -6.37
N PRO A 216 18.86 6.44 -5.59
CA PRO A 216 20.24 5.98 -5.72
C PRO A 216 20.51 4.61 -5.09
N GLN A 217 19.72 4.16 -4.11
CA GLN A 217 19.99 2.92 -3.37
C GLN A 217 19.22 1.73 -3.96
N SER A 218 19.79 1.08 -4.98
CA SER A 218 19.15 -0.04 -5.68
C SER A 218 18.92 -1.29 -4.82
N THR A 219 19.54 -1.41 -3.64
CA THR A 219 19.36 -2.57 -2.75
C THR A 219 18.12 -2.47 -1.87
N TYR A 220 17.54 -1.28 -1.75
CA TYR A 220 16.35 -1.08 -0.92
C TYR A 220 15.10 -1.58 -1.64
N PRO A 221 14.10 -2.11 -0.91
CA PRO A 221 12.83 -2.51 -1.51
C PRO A 221 12.20 -1.33 -2.28
N PHE A 222 11.61 -1.62 -3.42
CA PHE A 222 10.99 -0.66 -4.34
C PHE A 222 11.95 0.37 -4.95
N CYS A 223 13.26 0.24 -4.76
CA CYS A 223 14.29 1.10 -5.36
C CYS A 223 15.04 0.43 -6.52
N ASN A 224 14.64 -0.78 -6.92
CA ASN A 224 15.09 -1.48 -8.13
C ASN A 224 13.90 -2.15 -8.84
N ASP A 225 14.08 -2.39 -10.14
CA ASP A 225 13.02 -2.93 -11.02
C ASP A 225 12.46 -4.27 -10.54
N GLU A 226 13.31 -5.16 -10.03
CA GLU A 226 12.90 -6.49 -9.56
C GLU A 226 11.95 -6.39 -8.36
N SER A 227 12.30 -5.57 -7.38
CA SER A 227 11.48 -5.35 -6.19
C SER A 227 10.16 -4.64 -6.50
N VAL A 228 10.18 -3.67 -7.42
CA VAL A 228 8.96 -2.99 -7.87
C VAL A 228 8.06 -3.96 -8.61
N LYS A 229 8.63 -4.76 -9.53
CA LYS A 229 7.89 -5.79 -10.26
C LYS A 229 7.28 -6.82 -9.32
N THR A 230 8.01 -7.26 -8.30
CA THR A 230 7.50 -8.21 -7.30
C THR A 230 6.26 -7.65 -6.59
N GLY A 231 6.30 -6.39 -6.13
CA GLY A 231 5.13 -5.77 -5.51
C GLY A 231 3.98 -5.52 -6.49
N LEU A 232 4.29 -5.17 -7.75
CA LEU A 232 3.30 -5.02 -8.81
C LEU A 232 2.55 -6.34 -9.07
N ASP A 233 3.29 -7.44 -9.21
CA ASP A 233 2.73 -8.77 -9.43
C ASP A 233 1.86 -9.22 -8.24
N GLN A 234 2.28 -8.90 -7.01
CA GLN A 234 1.49 -9.12 -5.79
C GLN A 234 0.16 -8.35 -5.82
N VAL A 235 0.19 -7.05 -6.09
CA VAL A 235 -1.02 -6.20 -6.16
C VAL A 235 -1.97 -6.70 -7.24
N ARG A 236 -1.44 -7.04 -8.43
CA ARG A 236 -2.26 -7.58 -9.54
C ARG A 236 -2.91 -8.91 -9.20
N ALA A 237 -2.18 -9.82 -8.56
CA ALA A 237 -2.74 -11.10 -8.13
C ALA A 237 -3.92 -10.91 -7.16
N GLN A 238 -3.82 -9.96 -6.23
CA GLN A 238 -4.90 -9.63 -5.30
C GLN A 238 -6.12 -9.02 -6.02
N ILE A 239 -5.91 -8.10 -6.96
CA ILE A 239 -6.98 -7.53 -7.80
C ILE A 239 -7.71 -8.64 -8.57
N GLU A 240 -6.97 -9.53 -9.22
CA GLU A 240 -7.54 -10.63 -10.01
C GLU A 240 -8.33 -11.60 -9.13
N CYS A 241 -7.83 -11.92 -7.94
CA CYS A 241 -8.54 -12.76 -6.97
C CYS A 241 -9.85 -12.12 -6.54
N LEU A 242 -9.78 -10.86 -6.09
CA LEU A 242 -10.95 -10.13 -5.59
C LEU A 242 -12.01 -9.91 -6.68
N ALA A 243 -11.61 -9.58 -7.91
CA ALA A 243 -12.52 -9.40 -9.03
C ALA A 243 -13.22 -10.71 -9.42
N ARG A 244 -12.51 -11.83 -9.37
CA ARG A 244 -13.06 -13.17 -9.63
C ARG A 244 -14.11 -13.55 -8.58
N ASP A 245 -13.78 -13.38 -7.31
CA ASP A 245 -14.68 -13.73 -6.19
C ASP A 245 -15.94 -12.86 -6.19
N LYS A 246 -15.78 -11.57 -6.50
CA LYS A 246 -16.92 -10.66 -6.74
C LYS A 246 -17.83 -11.18 -7.85
N GLY A 247 -17.26 -11.55 -9.00
CA GLY A 247 -18.01 -12.07 -10.14
C GLY A 247 -18.75 -13.37 -9.81
N LEU A 248 -18.09 -14.27 -9.06
CA LEU A 248 -18.70 -15.50 -8.57
C LEU A 248 -19.89 -15.21 -7.66
N LEU A 249 -19.75 -14.30 -6.69
CA LEU A 249 -20.83 -13.91 -5.78
C LEU A 249 -22.04 -13.37 -6.56
N GLN A 250 -21.82 -12.42 -7.47
CA GLN A 250 -22.90 -11.83 -8.25
C GLN A 250 -23.66 -12.87 -9.09
N GLU A 251 -22.95 -13.83 -9.69
CA GLU A 251 -23.58 -14.90 -10.46
C GLU A 251 -24.36 -15.88 -9.58
N GLN A 252 -23.81 -16.29 -8.42
CA GLN A 252 -24.53 -17.16 -7.50
C GLN A 252 -25.80 -16.51 -6.95
N VAL A 253 -25.74 -15.22 -6.62
CA VAL A 253 -26.92 -14.45 -6.20
C VAL A 253 -27.97 -14.42 -7.30
N ARG A 254 -27.57 -14.17 -8.55
CA ARG A 254 -28.48 -14.17 -9.71
C ARG A 254 -29.18 -15.51 -9.90
N LEU A 255 -28.44 -16.61 -9.79
CA LEU A 255 -28.97 -17.97 -9.94
C LEU A 255 -29.98 -18.31 -8.82
N VAL A 256 -29.65 -17.99 -7.56
CA VAL A 256 -30.52 -18.25 -6.42
C VAL A 256 -31.77 -17.37 -6.44
N GLN A 257 -31.62 -16.07 -6.74
CA GLN A 257 -32.77 -15.18 -6.92
C GLN A 257 -33.72 -15.71 -7.98
N GLY A 258 -33.18 -16.13 -9.14
CA GLY A 258 -33.97 -16.76 -10.19
C GLY A 258 -34.76 -17.96 -9.66
N ARG A 259 -34.13 -18.87 -8.92
CA ARG A 259 -34.83 -20.04 -8.33
C ARG A 259 -35.95 -19.62 -7.38
N ILE A 260 -35.73 -18.63 -6.52
CA ILE A 260 -36.73 -18.12 -5.56
C ILE A 260 -37.95 -17.54 -6.29
N ASP A 261 -37.72 -16.76 -7.34
CA ASP A 261 -38.80 -16.14 -8.13
C ASP A 261 -39.67 -17.21 -8.83
N HIS A 262 -39.05 -18.24 -9.41
CA HIS A 262 -39.78 -19.34 -10.04
C HIS A 262 -40.63 -20.14 -9.04
N THR A 263 -40.12 -20.38 -7.82
CA THR A 263 -40.91 -21.04 -6.77
C THR A 263 -42.09 -20.18 -6.32
N ALA A 264 -41.90 -18.86 -6.19
CA ALA A 264 -42.97 -17.94 -5.83
C ALA A 264 -44.10 -17.93 -6.89
N ASP A 265 -43.74 -18.03 -8.17
CA ASP A 265 -44.71 -18.12 -9.26
C ASP A 265 -45.47 -19.46 -9.25
N ILE A 266 -44.80 -20.59 -8.99
CA ILE A 266 -45.44 -21.92 -8.90
C ILE A 266 -46.43 -21.99 -7.70
N SER A 267 -46.07 -21.43 -6.54
CA SER A 267 -46.96 -21.38 -5.37
C SER A 267 -48.25 -20.55 -5.61
N ARG A 268 -48.22 -19.57 -6.52
CA ARG A 268 -49.41 -18.81 -6.94
C ARG A 268 -50.36 -19.64 -7.81
N PHE A 269 -49.84 -20.57 -8.62
CA PHE A 269 -50.67 -21.47 -9.41
C PHE A 269 -51.38 -22.54 -8.57
N SER A 270 -50.72 -23.08 -7.54
CA SER A 270 -51.31 -24.08 -6.65
C SER A 270 -52.39 -23.52 -5.71
N THR A 271 -52.37 -22.21 -5.45
CA THR A 271 -53.44 -21.51 -4.69
C THR A 271 -54.66 -21.17 -5.55
N LEU A 272 -54.51 -21.00 -6.87
CA LEU A 272 -55.61 -20.82 -7.83
C LEU A 272 -56.37 -22.12 -8.17
N GLY A 273 -55.84 -23.28 -7.80
CA GLY A 273 -56.45 -24.60 -8.03
C GLY A 273 -57.59 -24.98 -7.08
N LYS A 274 -57.92 -24.15 -6.08
CA LYS A 274 -59.08 -24.37 -5.18
C LYS A 274 -60.27 -23.51 -5.60
N VAL A 275 -60.84 -23.81 -6.77
CA VAL A 275 -62.21 -23.38 -7.06
C VAL A 275 -63.15 -24.29 -6.24
N PRO A 276 -64.02 -23.76 -5.37
CA PRO A 276 -65.02 -24.58 -4.71
C PRO A 276 -66.00 -25.08 -5.76
N LEU A 277 -66.16 -26.40 -5.89
CA LEU A 277 -67.28 -26.99 -6.62
C LEU A 277 -68.60 -26.45 -6.03
N PRO A 278 -69.52 -25.93 -6.84
CA PRO A 278 -70.80 -25.49 -6.33
C PRO A 278 -71.59 -26.71 -5.85
N LEU A 279 -71.85 -26.77 -4.54
CA LEU A 279 -72.89 -27.61 -3.95
C LEU A 279 -74.24 -27.12 -4.50
N GLY A 280 -74.85 -27.89 -5.41
CA GLY A 280 -76.22 -27.63 -5.84
C GLY A 280 -76.63 -28.42 -7.06
N LEU A 281 -77.41 -29.48 -6.84
CA LEU A 281 -78.48 -30.05 -7.67
C LEU A 281 -78.94 -31.30 -6.90
N GLY A 282 -80.12 -31.31 -6.27
CA GLY A 282 -81.40 -31.06 -6.92
C GLY A 282 -81.98 -32.42 -7.33
N THR A 283 -82.86 -32.94 -6.49
CA THR A 283 -83.67 -34.15 -6.64
C THR A 283 -84.21 -34.35 -8.05
N PHE A 284 -84.07 -35.55 -8.61
CA PHE A 284 -84.85 -36.02 -9.77
C PHE A 284 -85.53 -37.35 -9.43
N VAL A 285 -86.86 -37.31 -9.37
CA VAL A 285 -87.76 -38.46 -9.33
C VAL A 285 -88.05 -38.88 -10.76
N ALA A 286 -88.07 -40.18 -11.05
CA ALA A 286 -88.59 -40.72 -12.30
C ALA A 286 -89.65 -41.79 -12.00
N HIS A 287 -90.77 -41.67 -12.74
CA HIS A 287 -91.96 -42.53 -12.73
C HIS A 287 -91.69 -43.97 -13.17
#